data_AF-A0A8J5FNN6-F1
#
_entry.id   AF-A0A8J5FNN6-F1
#
_cell.length_a   1.000
_cell.length_b   1.000
_cell.length_c   1.000
_cell.angle_alpha   90.00
_cell.angle_beta   90.00
_cell.angle_gamma   90.00
#
_symmetry.space_group_name_H-M   'P 1'
#
loop_
_entity.id
_entity.type
_entity.pdbx_description
1 polymer ?
#
loop_
_entity_poly.entity_id
_entity_poly.type
_entity_poly.pdbx_seq_one_letter_code
_entity_poly.pdbx_strand_id
1 'polypeptide(L)'
;MAAGSHNFALLCALLFAASASVSAAGGCSSDKFSSNRTFAHCLDLPQLNSSLHFTYDSAARSLSIAFVAPPDKPEGWVAWAINPTGGGMRGSQTLIGFHQADGTLAVKTYNISGYGPISEAPIAFDTSDLAAELSGGTMRIFGKLVLPKEMTTTTVEQVWQVGETVANGVPQKHRFDKENLESKGFVDLSNGVIVPSPAPAPAPAANCTSPPAPAPSASGSNKINMTQSTSLALPENLMLEGDLRIPELVNRWVDLECSEMETKSSLFLEIIIEIAHCRP
;
A
#
# COMPACT_ATOMS: atom_id res chain seq x y z
N MET A 1 -45.37 -30.81 36.70
CA MET A 1 -44.62 -30.30 35.53
C MET A 1 -43.76 -29.13 35.97
N ALA A 2 -42.50 -29.37 36.35
CA ALA A 2 -41.48 -28.33 36.53
C ALA A 2 -40.15 -29.02 36.90
N ALA A 3 -39.46 -29.62 35.93
CA ALA A 3 -38.14 -30.22 36.14
C ALA A 3 -37.21 -30.04 34.92
N GLY A 4 -37.39 -28.95 34.16
CA GLY A 4 -36.64 -28.70 32.91
C GLY A 4 -35.93 -27.35 32.82
N SER A 5 -36.19 -26.41 33.74
CA SER A 5 -35.71 -25.03 33.63
C SER A 5 -34.26 -24.83 34.10
N HIS A 6 -33.77 -25.64 35.05
CA HIS A 6 -32.44 -25.44 35.64
C HIS A 6 -31.30 -25.99 34.78
N ASN A 7 -31.57 -27.04 33.99
CA ASN A 7 -30.56 -27.63 33.09
C ASN A 7 -30.29 -26.77 31.85
N PHE A 8 -31.28 -25.99 31.38
CA PHE A 8 -31.10 -25.11 30.23
C PHE A 8 -30.29 -23.86 30.58
N ALA A 9 -30.51 -23.29 31.78
CA ALA A 9 -29.74 -22.14 32.26
C ALA A 9 -28.25 -22.50 32.51
N LEU A 10 -27.96 -23.71 33.01
CA LEU A 10 -26.59 -24.20 33.17
C LEU A 10 -25.90 -24.44 31.81
N LEU A 11 -26.61 -24.94 30.81
CA LEU A 11 -26.06 -25.17 29.46
C LEU A 11 -25.70 -23.84 28.76
N CYS A 12 -26.54 -22.81 28.92
CA CYS A 12 -26.25 -21.47 28.41
C CYS A 12 -25.07 -20.79 29.14
N ALA A 13 -24.91 -21.02 30.45
CA ALA A 13 -23.77 -20.49 31.21
C ALA A 13 -22.44 -21.15 30.81
N LEU A 14 -22.45 -22.45 30.46
CA LEU A 14 -21.27 -23.17 29.96
C LEU A 14 -20.88 -22.75 28.53
N LEU A 15 -21.86 -22.40 27.68
CA LEU A 15 -21.60 -21.87 26.33
C LEU A 15 -21.06 -20.43 26.34
N PHE A 16 -21.43 -19.61 27.34
CA PHE A 16 -20.91 -18.24 27.50
C PHE A 16 -19.53 -18.19 28.18
N ALA A 17 -19.15 -19.23 28.92
CA ALA A 17 -17.81 -19.33 29.53
C ALA A 17 -16.72 -19.80 28.55
N ALA A 18 -17.09 -20.31 27.37
CA ALA A 18 -16.15 -20.73 26.33
C ALA A 18 -15.65 -19.58 25.43
N SER A 19 -16.13 -18.34 25.65
CA SER A 19 -15.70 -17.14 24.91
C SER A 19 -14.76 -16.24 25.72
N ALA A 20 -14.00 -16.82 26.66
CA ALA A 20 -12.97 -16.11 27.39
C ALA A 20 -11.57 -16.51 26.88
N SER A 21 -10.97 -15.56 26.14
CA SER A 21 -9.55 -15.42 25.83
C SER A 21 -8.86 -16.55 25.05
N VAL A 22 -8.72 -16.35 23.73
CA VAL A 22 -7.43 -16.64 23.09
C VAL A 22 -6.42 -15.70 23.76
N SER A 23 -5.74 -16.20 24.79
CA SER A 23 -4.47 -15.61 25.17
C SER A 23 -3.54 -15.81 23.97
N ALA A 24 -3.05 -14.71 23.38
CA ALA A 24 -1.93 -14.71 22.45
C ALA A 24 -0.67 -15.19 23.20
N ALA A 25 -0.59 -16.49 23.46
CA ALA A 25 0.60 -17.13 23.97
C ALA A 25 1.54 -17.36 22.78
N GLY A 26 2.18 -16.27 22.35
CA GLY A 26 3.15 -16.24 21.26
C GLY A 26 2.76 -15.27 20.16
N GLY A 27 2.88 -13.96 20.42
CA GLY A 27 3.07 -13.02 19.31
C GLY A 27 4.32 -13.38 18.51
N CYS A 28 4.68 -12.58 17.51
CA CYS A 28 5.83 -12.86 16.64
C CYS A 28 7.13 -13.23 17.42
N SER A 29 7.30 -12.79 18.67
CA SER A 29 8.41 -13.17 19.57
C SER A 29 8.60 -14.68 19.82
N SER A 30 7.63 -15.52 19.45
CA SER A 30 7.73 -16.98 19.55
C SER A 30 8.42 -17.63 18.33
N ASP A 31 8.60 -16.89 17.24
CA ASP A 31 9.27 -17.39 16.05
C ASP A 31 10.73 -17.75 16.35
N LYS A 32 11.15 -18.89 15.80
CA LYS A 32 12.54 -19.35 15.82
C LYS A 32 13.03 -19.44 14.40
N PHE A 33 14.23 -18.92 14.19
CA PHE A 33 14.88 -18.88 12.89
C PHE A 33 16.04 -19.86 12.84
N SER A 34 16.30 -20.41 11.65
CA SER A 34 17.52 -21.18 11.41
C SER A 34 18.78 -20.36 11.63
N SER A 35 19.92 -21.05 11.75
CA SER A 35 21.25 -20.44 11.88
C SER A 35 21.39 -19.49 13.09
N ASN A 36 20.59 -19.69 14.14
CA ASN A 36 20.57 -18.87 15.35
C ASN A 36 20.39 -17.37 15.07
N ARG A 37 19.67 -17.00 13.99
CA ARG A 37 19.36 -15.60 13.69
C ARG A 37 18.48 -15.03 14.80
N THR A 38 18.81 -13.82 15.23
CA THR A 38 18.08 -13.07 16.26
C THR A 38 17.83 -11.65 15.77
N PHE A 39 16.70 -11.07 16.18
CA PHE A 39 16.27 -9.74 15.79
C PHE A 39 15.88 -8.94 17.03
N ALA A 40 16.21 -7.64 17.04
CA ALA A 40 15.96 -6.75 18.16
C ALA A 40 14.48 -6.37 18.28
N HIS A 41 13.79 -6.29 17.15
CA HIS A 41 12.40 -5.89 17.05
C HIS A 41 11.57 -6.95 16.33
N CYS A 42 10.29 -6.96 16.69
CA CYS A 42 9.32 -7.91 16.20
C CYS A 42 7.95 -7.22 16.15
N LEU A 43 7.31 -7.26 14.99
CA LEU A 43 6.02 -6.64 14.73
C LEU A 43 5.07 -7.67 14.13
N ASP A 44 3.96 -7.94 14.83
CA ASP A 44 2.81 -8.57 14.20
C ASP A 44 2.16 -7.55 13.25
N LEU A 45 2.02 -7.92 11.97
CA LEU A 45 1.45 -7.06 10.95
C LEU A 45 -0.07 -7.29 10.88
N PRO A 46 -0.87 -6.25 10.57
CA PRO A 46 -2.32 -6.32 10.68
C PRO A 46 -2.98 -7.24 9.64
N GLN A 47 -2.28 -7.59 8.56
CA GLN A 47 -2.84 -8.31 7.42
C GLN A 47 -2.00 -9.53 7.05
N LEU A 48 -2.64 -10.49 6.37
CA LEU A 48 -1.99 -11.67 5.77
C LEU A 48 -1.31 -12.62 6.76
N ASN A 49 -1.73 -12.61 8.04
CA ASN A 49 -1.16 -13.45 9.10
C ASN A 49 0.38 -13.42 9.09
N SER A 50 0.91 -12.20 9.06
CA SER A 50 2.32 -11.95 8.80
C SER A 50 2.99 -11.20 9.93
N SER A 51 4.31 -11.34 10.02
CA SER A 51 5.13 -10.60 10.98
C SER A 51 6.44 -10.15 10.35
N LEU A 52 6.97 -9.04 10.88
CA LEU A 52 8.27 -8.51 10.53
C LEU A 52 9.18 -8.53 11.77
N HIS A 53 10.29 -9.22 11.64
CA HIS A 53 11.38 -9.19 12.60
C HIS A 53 12.54 -8.41 12.00
N PHE A 54 13.17 -7.55 12.79
CA PHE A 54 14.31 -6.80 12.27
C PHE A 54 15.26 -6.29 13.35
N THR A 55 16.48 -5.98 12.91
CA THR A 55 17.47 -5.22 13.66
C THR A 55 17.99 -4.11 12.75
N TYR A 56 17.93 -2.87 13.21
CA TYR A 56 18.47 -1.73 12.50
C TYR A 56 19.71 -1.19 13.21
N ASP A 57 20.83 -1.15 12.50
CA ASP A 57 22.06 -0.49 12.92
C ASP A 57 22.14 0.87 12.22
N SER A 58 21.94 1.94 12.97
CA SER A 58 21.94 3.31 12.43
C SER A 58 23.33 3.80 12.02
N ALA A 59 24.40 3.30 12.64
CA ALA A 59 25.77 3.67 12.31
C ALA A 59 26.21 3.03 10.97
N ALA A 60 25.86 1.76 10.78
CA ALA A 60 26.09 1.04 9.53
C ALA A 60 24.99 1.27 8.47
N ARG A 61 23.88 1.91 8.86
CA ARG A 61 22.66 2.09 8.03
C ARG A 61 22.13 0.76 7.51
N SER A 62 22.29 -0.27 8.32
CA SER A 62 22.04 -1.65 7.92
C SER A 62 20.76 -2.14 8.58
N LEU A 63 19.85 -2.67 7.78
CA LEU A 63 18.61 -3.28 8.21
C LEU A 63 18.65 -4.77 7.91
N SER A 64 18.72 -5.60 8.95
CA SER A 64 18.55 -7.05 8.83
C SER A 64 17.10 -7.40 9.13
N ILE A 65 16.45 -8.16 8.25
CA ILE A 65 15.03 -8.55 8.38
C ILE A 65 14.83 -10.07 8.37
N ALA A 66 13.75 -10.51 9.00
CA ALA A 66 13.00 -11.69 8.64
C ALA A 66 11.53 -11.34 8.48
N PHE A 67 10.98 -11.51 7.29
CA PHE A 67 9.55 -11.40 7.06
C PHE A 67 8.93 -12.80 7.02
N VAL A 68 7.84 -12.98 7.76
CA VAL A 68 7.21 -14.27 8.00
C VAL A 68 5.76 -14.19 7.56
N ALA A 69 5.35 -15.05 6.63
CA ALA A 69 3.96 -15.15 6.19
C ALA A 69 3.67 -16.52 5.56
N PRO A 70 2.43 -17.03 5.67
CA PRO A 70 2.00 -18.12 4.80
C PRO A 70 1.80 -17.59 3.37
N PRO A 71 2.33 -18.26 2.33
CA PRO A 71 1.91 -17.96 0.96
C PRO A 71 0.42 -18.32 0.77
N ASP A 72 -0.26 -17.69 -0.18
CA ASP A 72 -1.71 -17.93 -0.42
C ASP A 72 -1.99 -19.39 -0.86
N LYS A 73 -0.99 -20.02 -1.51
CA LYS A 73 -0.96 -21.46 -1.82
C LYS A 73 0.41 -22.04 -1.48
N PRO A 74 0.54 -23.38 -1.30
CA PRO A 74 1.82 -24.01 -0.98
C PRO A 74 2.98 -23.65 -1.93
N GLU A 75 2.71 -23.59 -3.24
CA GLU A 75 3.68 -23.20 -4.29
C GLU A 75 3.69 -21.69 -4.59
N GLY A 76 3.10 -20.91 -3.69
CA GLY A 76 3.00 -19.47 -3.81
C GLY A 76 4.29 -18.76 -3.42
N TRP A 77 4.16 -17.46 -3.20
CA TRP A 77 5.27 -16.58 -2.88
C TRP A 77 4.87 -15.61 -1.77
N VAL A 78 5.87 -15.10 -1.06
CA VAL A 78 5.70 -14.03 -0.07
C VAL A 78 6.69 -12.91 -0.35
N ALA A 79 6.31 -11.67 -0.05
CA ALA A 79 7.12 -10.51 -0.34
C ALA A 79 7.05 -9.46 0.77
N TRP A 80 8.17 -8.80 0.99
CA TRP A 80 8.27 -7.60 1.81
C TRP A 80 9.12 -6.56 1.11
N ALA A 81 8.75 -5.29 1.25
CA ALA A 81 9.39 -4.18 0.57
C ALA A 81 9.42 -2.92 1.41
N ILE A 82 10.39 -2.06 1.11
CA ILE A 82 10.35 -0.64 1.45
C ILE A 82 9.96 0.13 0.20
N ASN A 83 9.00 1.05 0.32
CA ASN A 83 8.66 1.99 -0.74
C ASN A 83 9.23 3.39 -0.42
N PRO A 84 10.34 3.80 -1.04
CA PRO A 84 10.89 5.14 -0.85
C PRO A 84 10.07 6.27 -1.50
N THR A 85 9.21 5.94 -2.48
CA THR A 85 8.34 6.92 -3.15
C THR A 85 6.98 7.09 -2.46
N GLY A 86 6.65 6.13 -1.61
CA GLY A 86 5.37 5.99 -0.92
C GLY A 86 4.19 5.67 -1.83
N GLY A 87 2.99 5.62 -1.24
CA GLY A 87 1.73 5.49 -1.99
C GLY A 87 1.33 4.05 -2.34
N GLY A 88 1.85 3.04 -1.63
CA GLY A 88 1.50 1.63 -1.81
C GLY A 88 2.49 0.85 -2.66
N MET A 89 2.02 0.02 -3.59
CA MET A 89 2.88 -0.97 -4.27
C MET A 89 3.88 -0.39 -5.27
N ARG A 90 3.50 0.68 -5.99
CA ARG A 90 4.35 1.26 -7.02
C ARG A 90 5.49 2.04 -6.36
N GLY A 91 6.72 1.75 -6.77
CA GLY A 91 7.96 2.26 -6.20
C GLY A 91 8.63 1.31 -5.20
N SER A 92 7.95 0.22 -4.82
CA SER A 92 8.46 -0.75 -3.84
C SER A 92 9.74 -1.44 -4.29
N GLN A 93 10.74 -1.38 -3.43
CA GLN A 93 12.02 -2.07 -3.55
C GLN A 93 11.91 -3.38 -2.76
N THR A 94 11.72 -4.48 -3.48
CA THR A 94 11.05 -5.67 -2.95
C THR A 94 11.97 -6.88 -2.87
N LEU A 95 11.87 -7.61 -1.76
CA LEU A 95 12.38 -8.96 -1.60
C LEU A 95 11.22 -9.95 -1.76
N ILE A 96 11.33 -10.92 -2.67
CA ILE A 96 10.31 -11.96 -2.86
C ILE A 96 10.94 -13.33 -2.62
N GLY A 97 10.34 -14.10 -1.70
CA GLY A 97 10.67 -15.51 -1.47
C GLY A 97 9.73 -16.43 -2.20
N PHE A 98 10.28 -17.42 -2.89
CA PHE A 98 9.51 -18.42 -3.63
C PHE A 98 10.36 -19.63 -4.04
N HIS A 99 9.67 -20.73 -4.39
CA HIS A 99 10.31 -21.93 -4.94
C HIS A 99 10.83 -21.67 -6.35
N GLN A 100 12.10 -21.97 -6.56
CA GLN A 100 12.75 -21.94 -7.86
C GLN A 100 12.40 -23.19 -8.68
N ALA A 101 12.73 -23.17 -9.97
CA ALA A 101 12.42 -24.28 -10.88
C ALA A 101 13.11 -25.59 -10.50
N ASP A 102 14.23 -25.54 -9.78
CA ASP A 102 14.95 -26.69 -9.23
C ASP A 102 14.38 -27.19 -7.88
N GLY A 103 13.29 -26.58 -7.41
CA GLY A 103 12.63 -26.87 -6.15
C GLY A 103 13.25 -26.18 -4.92
N THR A 104 14.41 -25.53 -5.07
CA THR A 104 15.04 -24.79 -3.96
C THR A 104 14.25 -23.55 -3.61
N LEU A 105 14.30 -23.13 -2.35
CA LEU A 105 13.66 -21.89 -1.91
C LEU A 105 14.70 -20.77 -1.91
N ALA A 106 14.38 -19.65 -2.56
CA ALA A 106 15.29 -18.51 -2.67
C ALA A 106 14.56 -17.18 -2.47
N VAL A 107 15.34 -16.14 -2.16
CA VAL A 107 14.88 -14.75 -2.14
C VAL A 107 15.53 -14.01 -3.31
N LYS A 108 14.72 -13.29 -4.07
CA LYS A 108 15.16 -12.47 -5.21
C LYS A 108 14.64 -11.04 -5.08
N THR A 109 15.32 -10.12 -5.75
CA THR A 109 15.01 -8.69 -5.68
C THR A 109 14.18 -8.24 -6.88
N TYR A 110 13.21 -7.36 -6.64
CA TYR A 110 12.32 -6.81 -7.66
C TYR A 110 12.09 -5.31 -7.42
N ASN A 111 12.30 -4.50 -8.47
CA ASN A 111 11.95 -3.09 -8.48
C ASN A 111 10.55 -2.90 -9.10
N ILE A 112 9.55 -2.62 -8.27
CA ILE A 112 8.14 -2.57 -8.69
C ILE A 112 7.79 -1.16 -9.16
N SER A 113 8.09 -0.82 -10.41
CA SER A 113 7.85 0.53 -10.96
C SER A 113 6.45 0.74 -11.55
N GLY A 114 5.64 -0.33 -11.68
CA GLY A 114 4.28 -0.30 -12.21
C GLY A 114 3.52 -1.61 -12.02
N TYR A 115 2.27 -1.65 -12.51
CA TYR A 115 1.38 -2.81 -12.43
C TYR A 115 1.49 -3.63 -13.73
N GLY A 116 2.41 -4.58 -13.77
CA GLY A 116 2.68 -5.37 -14.96
C GLY A 116 3.44 -6.65 -14.63
N PRO A 117 3.82 -7.44 -15.65
CA PRO A 117 4.76 -8.52 -15.41
C PRO A 117 6.03 -7.94 -14.77
N ILE A 118 6.42 -8.52 -13.64
CA ILE A 118 7.62 -8.12 -12.92
C ILE A 118 8.81 -8.93 -13.43
N SER A 119 9.99 -8.33 -13.40
CA SER A 119 11.25 -9.02 -13.69
C SER A 119 12.19 -8.85 -12.51
N GLU A 120 12.98 -9.88 -12.24
CA GLU A 120 14.07 -9.79 -11.27
C GLU A 120 14.99 -8.63 -11.66
N ALA A 121 15.32 -7.78 -10.69
CA ALA A 121 16.13 -6.59 -10.91
C ALA A 121 16.82 -6.18 -9.61
N PRO A 122 18.00 -5.53 -9.70
CA PRO A 122 18.55 -4.81 -8.55
C PRO A 122 17.55 -3.79 -8.01
N ILE A 123 17.60 -3.57 -6.69
CA ILE A 123 16.79 -2.57 -6.00
C ILE A 123 17.68 -1.43 -5.51
N ALA A 124 17.08 -0.34 -5.03
CA ALA A 124 17.79 0.85 -4.56
C ALA A 124 18.67 0.65 -3.31
N PHE A 125 18.66 -0.56 -2.73
CA PHE A 125 19.41 -0.91 -1.53
C PHE A 125 20.39 -2.03 -1.86
N ASP A 126 21.63 -1.91 -1.40
CA ASP A 126 22.56 -3.03 -1.47
C ASP A 126 22.04 -4.15 -0.56
N THR A 127 21.89 -5.35 -1.12
CA THR A 127 21.37 -6.52 -0.40
C THR A 127 22.42 -7.59 -0.20
N SER A 128 22.46 -8.17 1.00
CA SER A 128 23.25 -9.37 1.31
C SER A 128 22.44 -10.36 2.16
N ASP A 129 23.02 -11.54 2.38
CA ASP A 129 22.48 -12.57 3.30
C ASP A 129 21.04 -13.00 2.98
N LEU A 130 20.67 -12.94 1.70
CA LEU A 130 19.36 -13.34 1.20
C LEU A 130 19.19 -14.85 1.35
N ALA A 131 18.12 -15.25 2.04
CA ALA A 131 17.78 -16.65 2.24
C ALA A 131 16.29 -16.80 2.49
N ALA A 132 15.74 -17.96 2.21
CA ALA A 132 14.37 -18.29 2.57
C ALA A 132 14.30 -19.68 3.19
N GLU A 133 13.32 -19.88 4.07
CA GLU A 133 12.95 -21.20 4.60
C GLU A 133 11.43 -21.35 4.65
N LEU A 134 10.95 -22.59 4.55
CA LEU A 134 9.54 -22.94 4.63
C LEU A 134 9.37 -24.01 5.70
N SER A 135 8.56 -23.74 6.71
CA SER A 135 8.23 -24.72 7.75
C SER A 135 6.83 -24.47 8.31
N GLY A 136 6.07 -25.55 8.53
CA GLY A 136 4.71 -25.46 9.04
C GLY A 136 3.72 -24.70 8.13
N GLY A 137 3.99 -24.65 6.82
CA GLY A 137 3.18 -23.88 5.86
C GLY A 137 3.47 -22.37 5.86
N THR A 138 4.44 -21.91 6.66
CA THR A 138 4.84 -20.51 6.75
C THR A 138 6.21 -20.32 6.13
N MET A 139 6.30 -19.39 5.19
CA MET A 139 7.56 -18.98 4.56
C MET A 139 8.19 -17.85 5.37
N ARG A 140 9.52 -17.90 5.49
CA ARG A 140 10.33 -16.88 6.13
C ARG A 140 11.38 -16.44 5.13
N ILE A 141 11.42 -15.15 4.83
CA ILE A 141 12.44 -14.55 3.97
C ILE A 141 13.36 -13.70 4.81
N PHE A 142 14.66 -13.84 4.58
CA PHE A 142 15.71 -13.12 5.28
C PHE A 142 16.45 -12.23 4.28
N GLY A 143 16.94 -11.11 4.79
CA GLY A 143 17.85 -10.26 4.03
C GLY A 143 18.48 -9.19 4.89
N LYS A 144 19.61 -8.68 4.42
CA LYS A 144 20.26 -7.48 4.97
C LYS A 144 20.27 -6.42 3.88
N LEU A 145 19.80 -5.22 4.22
CA LEU A 145 19.69 -4.08 3.33
C LEU A 145 20.56 -2.94 3.87
N VAL A 146 21.34 -2.29 3.00
CA VAL A 146 22.01 -1.03 3.34
C VAL A 146 21.17 0.13 2.84
N LEU A 147 20.68 0.97 3.74
CA LEU A 147 19.80 2.08 3.40
C LEU A 147 20.60 3.28 2.84
N PRO A 148 20.12 3.96 1.79
CA PRO A 148 20.87 4.94 1.02
C PRO A 148 21.18 6.17 1.85
N LYS A 149 22.31 6.84 1.60
CA LYS A 149 22.83 7.94 2.43
C LYS A 149 21.86 9.10 2.61
N GLU A 150 21.05 9.29 1.59
CA GLU A 150 20.08 10.35 1.39
C GLU A 150 18.81 10.15 2.23
N MET A 151 18.56 8.93 2.72
CA MET A 151 17.48 8.65 3.66
C MET A 151 17.87 9.21 5.04
N THR A 152 17.18 10.28 5.47
CA THR A 152 17.44 11.02 6.72
C THR A 152 16.50 10.64 7.87
N THR A 153 15.42 9.92 7.57
CA THR A 153 14.45 9.42 8.54
C THR A 153 14.59 7.91 8.72
N THR A 154 14.26 7.42 9.90
CA THR A 154 14.16 5.98 10.22
C THR A 154 12.75 5.45 10.04
N THR A 155 11.79 6.34 9.74
CA THR A 155 10.42 5.95 9.38
C THR A 155 10.37 5.62 7.89
N VAL A 156 9.99 4.40 7.54
CA VAL A 156 9.86 3.94 6.16
C VAL A 156 8.44 3.44 5.88
N GLU A 157 7.96 3.68 4.66
CA GLU A 157 6.76 2.98 4.18
C GLU A 157 7.16 1.54 3.81
N GLN A 158 6.49 0.58 4.42
CA GLN A 158 6.62 -0.84 4.10
C GLN A 158 5.36 -1.34 3.39
N VAL A 159 5.57 -2.32 2.51
CA VAL A 159 4.52 -3.02 1.78
C VAL A 159 4.83 -4.50 1.85
N TRP A 160 3.83 -5.33 2.09
CA TRP A 160 3.98 -6.77 2.09
C TRP A 160 2.87 -7.43 1.29
N GLN A 161 3.16 -8.60 0.74
CA GLN A 161 2.20 -9.34 -0.09
C GLN A 161 2.43 -10.84 0.02
N VAL A 162 1.38 -11.58 -0.28
CA VAL A 162 1.41 -13.02 -0.52
C VAL A 162 0.70 -13.30 -1.85
N GLY A 163 1.16 -14.30 -2.59
CA GLY A 163 0.53 -14.68 -3.86
C GLY A 163 0.52 -16.18 -4.08
N GLU A 164 -0.33 -16.62 -5.01
CA GLU A 164 -0.69 -18.03 -5.20
C GLU A 164 0.27 -18.81 -6.08
N THR A 165 0.94 -18.14 -7.01
CA THR A 165 1.55 -18.84 -8.14
C THR A 165 2.82 -18.17 -8.59
N VAL A 166 3.81 -19.00 -8.90
CA VAL A 166 4.99 -18.65 -9.67
C VAL A 166 4.87 -19.34 -11.02
N ALA A 167 4.97 -18.59 -12.12
CA ALA A 167 4.92 -19.12 -13.47
C ALA A 167 6.23 -18.81 -14.19
N ASN A 168 6.87 -19.83 -14.78
CA ASN A 168 8.14 -19.70 -15.48
C ASN A 168 9.24 -19.01 -14.63
N GLY A 169 9.28 -19.31 -13.33
CA GLY A 169 10.24 -18.71 -12.39
C GLY A 169 9.94 -17.25 -12.01
N VAL A 170 8.77 -16.72 -12.37
CA VAL A 170 8.34 -15.35 -12.06
C VAL A 170 7.11 -15.35 -11.16
N PRO A 171 7.17 -14.71 -9.98
CA PRO A 171 6.00 -14.51 -9.13
C PRO A 171 4.88 -13.80 -9.90
N GLN A 172 3.68 -14.38 -9.89
CA GLN A 172 2.51 -13.81 -10.56
C GLN A 172 1.81 -12.81 -9.63
N LYS A 173 0.91 -11.98 -10.19
CA LYS A 173 0.12 -11.02 -9.40
C LYS A 173 -0.51 -11.69 -8.17
N HIS A 174 -0.50 -10.99 -7.04
CA HIS A 174 -1.28 -11.38 -5.87
C HIS A 174 -2.78 -11.10 -6.12
N ARG A 175 -3.64 -11.57 -5.23
CA ARG A 175 -5.07 -11.27 -5.28
C ARG A 175 -5.35 -9.82 -4.86
N PHE A 176 -6.44 -9.25 -5.33
CA PHE A 176 -6.89 -7.91 -4.93
C PHE A 176 -7.88 -7.96 -3.76
N ASP A 177 -7.73 -8.95 -2.88
CA ASP A 177 -8.52 -9.08 -1.67
C ASP A 177 -8.16 -7.94 -0.71
N LYS A 178 -9.07 -7.63 0.22
CA LYS A 178 -8.93 -6.50 1.13
C LYS A 178 -7.60 -6.53 1.88
N GLU A 179 -7.25 -7.69 2.40
CA GLU A 179 -6.04 -7.92 3.17
C GLU A 179 -4.79 -7.57 2.34
N ASN A 180 -4.73 -7.97 1.07
CA ASN A 180 -3.63 -7.60 0.16
C ASN A 180 -3.59 -6.09 -0.11
N LEU A 181 -4.75 -5.47 -0.37
CA LEU A 181 -4.82 -4.02 -0.65
C LEU A 181 -4.46 -3.15 0.56
N GLU A 182 -4.70 -3.66 1.77
CA GLU A 182 -4.40 -3.00 3.04
C GLU A 182 -3.01 -3.37 3.60
N SER A 183 -2.24 -4.24 2.91
CA SER A 183 -0.92 -4.70 3.35
C SER A 183 0.19 -3.67 3.08
N LYS A 184 0.05 -2.51 3.70
CA LYS A 184 0.99 -1.39 3.68
C LYS A 184 0.90 -0.61 4.98
N GLY A 185 1.98 0.07 5.35
CA GLY A 185 2.02 0.89 6.55
C GLY A 185 3.39 1.52 6.77
N PHE A 186 3.55 2.22 7.88
CA PHE A 186 4.82 2.86 8.22
C PHE A 186 5.43 2.18 9.44
N VAL A 187 6.76 2.02 9.41
CA VAL A 187 7.53 1.49 10.54
C VAL A 187 8.66 2.44 10.88
N ASP A 188 8.82 2.74 12.17
CA ASP A 188 10.02 3.38 12.68
C ASP A 188 11.07 2.31 13.01
N LEU A 189 12.11 2.25 12.18
CA LEU A 189 13.18 1.27 12.28
C LEU A 189 14.05 1.44 13.53
N SER A 190 14.06 2.62 14.16
CA SER A 190 14.83 2.84 15.39
C SER A 190 14.06 2.41 16.63
N ASN A 191 12.75 2.65 16.64
CA ASN A 191 11.92 2.37 17.80
C ASN A 191 11.24 1.00 17.74
N GLY A 192 11.22 0.35 16.58
CA GLY A 192 10.62 -0.96 16.45
C GLY A 192 9.10 -0.93 16.51
N VAL A 193 8.45 0.11 15.97
CA VAL A 193 7.00 0.32 16.09
C VAL A 193 6.35 0.66 14.76
N ILE A 194 5.12 0.20 14.57
CA ILE A 194 4.25 0.66 13.49
C ILE A 194 3.77 2.07 13.85
N VAL A 195 3.89 3.00 12.92
CA VAL A 195 3.47 4.39 13.10
C VAL A 195 2.33 4.75 12.14
N PRO A 196 1.49 5.74 12.48
CA PRO A 196 0.51 6.27 11.55
C PRO A 196 1.19 6.81 10.29
N SER A 197 0.44 6.88 9.20
CA SER A 197 0.91 7.59 8.00
C SER A 197 1.36 9.00 8.39
N PRO A 198 2.53 9.47 7.92
CA PRO A 198 2.92 10.85 8.06
C PRO A 198 1.77 11.74 7.58
N ALA A 199 1.45 12.78 8.34
CA ALA A 199 0.48 13.77 7.89
C ALA A 199 0.95 14.31 6.52
N PRO A 200 0.04 14.55 5.56
CA PRO A 200 0.39 15.26 4.35
C PRO A 200 1.14 16.54 4.75
N ALA A 201 2.27 16.82 4.08
CA ALA A 201 2.95 18.08 4.26
C ALA A 201 1.91 19.21 4.11
N PRO A 202 1.93 20.26 4.96
CA PRO A 202 1.04 21.40 4.78
C PRO A 202 1.13 21.84 3.33
N ALA A 203 -0.01 21.92 2.63
CA ALA A 203 -0.04 22.46 1.29
C ALA A 203 0.69 23.82 1.32
N PRO A 204 1.54 24.12 0.32
CA PRO A 204 2.09 25.46 0.21
C PRO A 204 0.92 26.43 0.31
N ALA A 205 0.99 27.40 1.24
CA ALA A 205 -0.09 28.36 1.43
C ALA A 205 -0.41 28.96 0.07
N ALA A 206 -1.58 28.62 -0.47
CA ALA A 206 -2.06 29.19 -1.72
C ALA A 206 -2.23 30.68 -1.46
N ASN A 207 -1.28 31.47 -1.95
CA ASN A 207 -1.37 32.92 -1.89
C ASN A 207 -2.36 33.35 -2.97
N CYS A 208 -3.66 33.12 -2.72
CA CYS A 208 -4.76 33.55 -3.56
C CYS A 208 -4.89 35.08 -3.46
N THR A 209 -3.93 35.79 -4.04
CA THR A 209 -4.10 37.19 -4.42
C THR A 209 -4.74 37.17 -5.80
N SER A 210 -6.05 37.43 -5.81
CA SER A 210 -6.84 37.57 -7.04
C SER A 210 -6.16 38.59 -7.97
N PRO A 211 -5.99 38.30 -9.27
CA PRO A 211 -5.65 39.33 -10.24
C PRO A 211 -6.75 40.40 -10.23
N PRO A 212 -6.40 41.71 -10.36
CA PRO A 212 -7.41 42.75 -10.47
C PRO A 212 -8.28 42.51 -11.70
N ALA A 213 -9.60 42.66 -11.52
CA ALA A 213 -10.60 42.48 -12.56
C ALA A 213 -10.28 43.35 -13.80
N PRO A 214 -10.42 42.81 -15.03
CA PRO A 214 -10.34 43.64 -16.23
C PRO A 214 -11.51 44.63 -16.28
N ALA A 215 -11.21 45.86 -16.70
CA ALA A 215 -12.17 46.95 -16.83
C ALA A 215 -13.30 46.62 -17.83
N PRO A 216 -14.53 47.16 -17.63
CA PRO A 216 -15.64 46.90 -18.53
C PRO A 216 -15.42 47.60 -19.88
N SER A 217 -15.30 46.82 -20.96
CA SER A 217 -15.37 47.35 -22.33
C SER A 217 -16.79 47.32 -22.86
N ALA A 218 -17.12 48.39 -23.58
CA ALA A 218 -18.46 48.81 -23.95
C ALA A 218 -19.21 47.87 -24.92
N SER A 219 -20.54 47.95 -24.79
CA SER A 219 -21.59 47.37 -25.62
C SER A 219 -21.35 47.55 -27.13
N GLY A 220 -21.26 46.44 -27.84
CA GLY A 220 -21.38 46.37 -29.30
C GLY A 220 -22.38 45.28 -29.67
N SER A 221 -23.60 45.69 -30.05
CA SER A 221 -24.65 44.77 -30.47
C SER A 221 -24.30 44.15 -31.82
N ASN A 222 -24.02 42.85 -31.85
CA ASN A 222 -24.09 42.08 -33.09
C ASN A 222 -24.88 40.79 -32.85
N LYS A 223 -26.07 40.74 -33.45
CA LYS A 223 -26.91 39.54 -33.52
C LYS A 223 -26.26 38.56 -34.49
N ILE A 224 -25.97 37.35 -34.02
CA ILE A 224 -25.76 36.19 -34.89
C ILE A 224 -26.51 34.98 -34.32
N ASN A 225 -27.29 34.37 -35.22
CA ASN A 225 -28.29 33.34 -34.97
C ASN A 225 -27.69 32.03 -34.45
N MET A 226 -28.40 31.43 -33.51
CA MET A 226 -28.10 30.13 -32.91
C MET A 226 -28.71 29.00 -33.76
N THR A 227 -27.95 28.47 -34.71
CA THR A 227 -28.21 27.15 -35.33
C THR A 227 -26.93 26.66 -36.00
N GLN A 228 -26.16 25.78 -35.34
CA GLN A 228 -25.67 24.52 -35.90
C GLN A 228 -24.84 23.76 -34.84
N SER A 229 -25.26 22.54 -34.53
CA SER A 229 -24.48 21.57 -33.76
C SER A 229 -23.42 20.99 -34.69
N THR A 230 -22.14 21.20 -34.40
CA THR A 230 -21.03 20.55 -35.10
C THR A 230 -20.08 19.91 -34.10
N SER A 231 -20.09 18.57 -34.12
CA SER A 231 -19.09 17.67 -33.57
C SER A 231 -17.68 18.11 -33.94
N LEU A 232 -16.80 18.26 -32.95
CA LEU A 232 -15.38 18.47 -33.16
C LEU A 232 -14.66 17.12 -33.17
N ALA A 233 -14.31 16.68 -34.37
CA ALA A 233 -13.33 15.63 -34.61
C ALA A 233 -11.93 16.11 -34.19
N LEU A 234 -11.13 15.19 -33.65
CA LEU A 234 -9.72 15.37 -33.31
C LEU A 234 -8.89 15.59 -34.58
N PRO A 235 -7.98 16.58 -34.65
CA PRO A 235 -6.99 16.61 -35.71
C PRO A 235 -5.83 15.66 -35.39
N GLU A 236 -5.56 14.76 -36.35
CA GLU A 236 -4.29 14.06 -36.49
C GLU A 236 -3.20 15.08 -36.82
N ASN A 237 -2.28 15.33 -35.89
CA ASN A 237 -0.87 15.69 -36.11
C ASN A 237 -0.25 16.13 -34.77
N LEU A 238 0.33 15.18 -34.05
CA LEU A 238 1.27 15.47 -32.96
C LEU A 238 2.67 15.09 -33.46
N MET A 239 3.38 16.06 -34.03
CA MET A 239 4.83 16.00 -34.16
C MET A 239 5.44 16.46 -32.83
N LEU A 240 6.39 15.65 -32.36
CA LEU A 240 7.23 15.87 -31.19
C LEU A 240 8.26 16.98 -31.48
N GLU A 241 8.20 18.07 -30.74
CA GLU A 241 9.39 18.84 -30.39
C GLU A 241 9.28 19.33 -28.94
N GLY A 242 10.40 19.23 -28.23
CA GLY A 242 10.49 19.29 -26.78
C GLY A 242 10.46 20.70 -26.20
N ASP A 243 9.77 20.81 -25.06
CA ASP A 243 10.25 21.40 -23.80
C ASP A 243 9.06 21.47 -22.84
N LEU A 244 8.82 20.40 -22.07
CA LEU A 244 7.90 20.43 -20.94
C LEU A 244 8.69 20.46 -19.64
N ARG A 245 8.74 21.65 -19.02
CA ARG A 245 9.17 21.80 -17.64
C ARG A 245 8.11 21.17 -16.73
N ILE A 246 8.54 20.21 -15.92
CA ILE A 246 7.76 19.46 -14.93
C ILE A 246 6.78 20.30 -14.04
N PRO A 247 7.03 21.59 -13.72
CA PRO A 247 6.09 22.38 -12.92
C PRO A 247 4.73 22.68 -13.58
N GLU A 248 4.64 22.67 -14.92
CA GLU A 248 3.41 23.09 -15.62
C GLU A 248 2.37 21.96 -15.74
N LEU A 249 2.84 20.70 -15.74
CA LEU A 249 1.94 19.54 -15.67
C LEU A 249 1.33 19.38 -14.27
N VAL A 250 2.09 19.63 -13.21
CA VAL A 250 1.59 19.50 -11.83
C VAL A 250 0.45 20.49 -11.56
N ASN A 251 0.57 21.74 -12.04
CA ASN A 251 -0.52 22.71 -11.90
C ASN A 251 -1.78 22.31 -12.67
N ARG A 252 -1.64 21.76 -13.88
CA ARG A 252 -2.79 21.29 -14.67
C ARG A 252 -3.53 20.11 -14.03
N TRP A 253 -2.83 19.26 -13.26
CA TRP A 253 -3.45 18.17 -12.50
C TRP A 253 -4.19 18.69 -11.25
N VAL A 254 -3.62 19.68 -10.55
CA VAL A 254 -4.27 20.34 -9.41
C VAL A 254 -5.55 21.08 -9.85
N ASP A 255 -5.55 21.70 -11.04
CA ASP A 255 -6.74 22.38 -11.60
C ASP A 255 -7.86 21.39 -11.97
N LEU A 256 -7.50 20.17 -12.42
CA LEU A 256 -8.46 19.10 -12.72
C LEU A 256 -9.11 18.53 -11.44
N GLU A 257 -8.34 18.33 -10.37
CA GLU A 257 -8.88 17.87 -9.08
C GLU A 257 -9.73 18.94 -8.37
N CYS A 258 -9.43 20.23 -8.55
CA CYS A 258 -10.28 21.32 -8.04
C CYS A 258 -11.64 21.39 -8.77
N SER A 259 -11.64 21.24 -10.09
CA SER A 259 -12.87 21.25 -10.92
C SER A 259 -13.76 20.02 -10.62
N GLU A 260 -13.16 18.87 -10.34
CA GLU A 260 -13.88 17.64 -10.00
C GLU A 260 -14.53 17.70 -8.60
N MET A 261 -13.95 18.45 -7.66
CA MET A 261 -14.54 18.66 -6.32
C MET A 261 -15.72 19.66 -6.33
N GLU A 262 -15.64 20.75 -7.10
CA GLU A 262 -16.75 21.72 -7.19
C GLU A 262 -17.99 21.12 -7.87
N THR A 263 -17.80 20.29 -8.90
CA THR A 263 -18.91 19.61 -9.60
C THR A 263 -19.55 18.51 -8.75
N LYS A 264 -18.76 17.75 -7.97
CA LYS A 264 -19.28 16.72 -7.05
C LYS A 264 -20.02 17.30 -5.84
N SER A 265 -19.55 18.42 -5.29
CA SER A 265 -20.22 19.09 -4.16
C SER A 265 -21.61 19.64 -4.54
N SER A 266 -21.80 20.06 -5.78
CA SER A 266 -23.10 20.55 -6.29
C SER A 266 -24.12 19.41 -6.47
N LEU A 267 -23.69 18.28 -7.04
CA LEU A 267 -24.54 17.09 -7.24
C LEU A 267 -24.90 16.37 -5.93
N PHE A 268 -24.05 16.43 -4.90
CA PHE A 268 -24.32 15.79 -3.61
C PHE A 268 -25.34 16.57 -2.76
N LEU A 269 -25.43 17.89 -2.92
CA LEU A 269 -26.44 18.69 -2.22
C LEU A 269 -27.84 18.55 -2.84
N GLU A 270 -27.97 18.42 -4.16
CA GLU A 270 -29.28 18.23 -4.80
C GLU A 270 -29.89 16.85 -4.49
N ILE A 271 -29.07 15.79 -4.38
CA ILE A 271 -29.55 14.43 -4.04
C ILE A 271 -30.04 14.35 -2.58
N ILE A 272 -29.48 15.13 -1.66
CA ILE A 272 -29.96 15.17 -0.26
C ILE A 272 -31.27 15.94 -0.13
N ILE A 273 -31.58 16.88 -1.03
CA ILE A 273 -32.85 17.63 -1.03
C ILE A 273 -34.01 16.79 -1.62
N GLU A 274 -33.76 15.90 -2.60
CA GLU A 274 -34.78 15.01 -3.14
C GLU A 274 -35.17 13.84 -2.21
N ILE A 275 -34.25 13.34 -1.38
CA ILE A 275 -34.55 12.23 -0.45
C ILE A 275 -35.34 12.70 0.78
N ALA A 276 -35.28 14.00 1.13
CA ALA A 276 -36.02 14.58 2.25
C ALA A 276 -37.53 14.80 1.99
N HIS A 277 -38.01 14.64 0.74
CA HIS A 277 -39.42 14.86 0.37
C HIS A 277 -40.21 13.58 0.02
N CYS A 278 -39.66 12.39 0.26
CA CYS A 278 -40.42 11.14 0.11
C CYS A 278 -40.70 10.47 1.47
N ARG A 279 -41.76 10.91 2.14
CA ARG A 279 -42.61 10.02 2.95
C ARG A 279 -44.07 10.48 2.88
N PRO A 280 -45.02 9.59 2.62
CA PRO A 280 -46.44 9.87 2.84
C PRO A 280 -46.75 10.04 4.34
#